data_AF-A8UWL2-F1
#
_entry.id   AF-A8UWL2-F1
#
_cell.length_a   1.000
_cell.length_b   1.000
_cell.length_c   1.000
_cell.angle_alpha   90.00
_cell.angle_beta   90.00
_cell.angle_gamma   90.00
#
_symmetry.space_group_name_H-M   'P 1'
#
loop_
_entity.id
_entity.type
_entity.pdbx_description
1 polymer ?
#
loop_
_entity_poly.entity_id
_entity_poly.type
_entity_poly.pdbx_seq_one_letter_code
_entity_poly.pdbx_strand_id
1 'polypeptide(L)'
;MRYEAVYDMLKEEYERLRSYKFELEKEIKDVDGFVRKKKVNGKEYYYLCKSKRVGDKVVQVHLRPLSKEEAREIMKVKQLKRQLREVNIRLKYMERLLRYA
;
A
#
# COMPACT_ATOMS: atom_id res chain seq x y z
N MET A 1 -18.53 -34.08 3.88
CA MET A 1 -17.24 -34.55 3.32
C MET A 1 -16.64 -33.66 2.23
N ARG A 2 -17.15 -33.51 1.00
CA ARG A 2 -16.47 -32.65 -0.01
C ARG A 2 -16.49 -31.14 0.29
N TYR A 3 -17.52 -30.64 0.99
CA TYR A 3 -17.65 -29.21 1.31
C TYR A 3 -16.86 -28.78 2.55
N GLU A 4 -16.63 -29.68 3.52
CA GLU A 4 -15.82 -29.38 4.71
C GLU A 4 -14.36 -29.10 4.34
N ALA A 5 -13.76 -29.91 3.45
CA ALA A 5 -12.39 -29.69 2.99
C ALA A 5 -12.21 -28.33 2.28
N VAL A 6 -13.23 -27.88 1.54
CA VAL A 6 -13.21 -26.56 0.87
C VAL A 6 -13.34 -25.44 1.89
N TYR A 7 -14.22 -25.60 2.89
CA TYR A 7 -14.38 -24.65 3.97
C TYR A 7 -13.10 -24.48 4.81
N ASP A 8 -12.48 -25.59 5.21
CA ASP A 8 -11.24 -25.57 6.00
C ASP A 8 -10.10 -24.90 5.22
N MET A 9 -9.98 -25.21 3.92
CA MET A 9 -9.01 -24.54 3.04
C MET A 9 -9.24 -23.03 2.95
N LEU A 10 -10.50 -22.59 2.82
CA LEU A 10 -10.84 -21.16 2.78
C LEU A 10 -10.52 -20.48 4.12
N LYS A 11 -10.73 -21.17 5.24
CA LYS A 11 -10.45 -20.67 6.58
C LYS A 11 -8.94 -20.52 6.81
N GLU A 12 -8.14 -21.50 6.40
CA GLU A 12 -6.68 -21.42 6.49
C GLU A 12 -6.11 -20.27 5.65
N GLU A 13 -6.61 -20.09 4.43
CA GLU A 13 -6.16 -19.00 3.57
C GLU A 13 -6.59 -17.63 4.15
N TYR A 14 -7.77 -17.55 4.76
CA TYR A 14 -8.20 -16.34 5.47
C TYR A 14 -7.24 -15.97 6.61
N GLU A 15 -6.84 -16.92 7.46
CA GLU A 15 -5.89 -16.67 8.54
C GLU A 15 -4.48 -16.32 8.02
N ARG A 16 -4.06 -16.91 6.90
CA ARG A 16 -2.81 -16.53 6.22
C ARG A 16 -2.84 -15.08 5.77
N LEU A 17 -3.90 -14.65 5.08
CA LEU A 17 -4.06 -13.26 4.65
C LEU A 17 -4.15 -12.29 5.84
N ARG A 18 -4.79 -12.71 6.93
CA ARG A 18 -4.91 -11.90 8.16
C ARG A 18 -3.55 -11.70 8.83
N SER A 19 -2.74 -12.76 8.90
CA SER A 19 -1.37 -12.68 9.41
C SER A 19 -0.50 -11.79 8.52
N TYR A 20 -0.60 -11.94 7.20
CA TYR A 20 0.13 -11.09 6.25
C TYR A 20 -0.28 -9.61 6.34
N LYS A 21 -1.57 -9.33 6.52
CA LYS A 21 -2.09 -7.98 6.78
C LYS A 21 -1.40 -7.36 8.00
N PHE A 22 -1.31 -8.10 9.10
CA PHE A 22 -0.71 -7.62 10.34
C PHE A 22 0.78 -7.25 10.16
N GLU A 23 1.54 -8.06 9.43
CA GLU A 23 2.95 -7.75 9.14
C GLU A 23 3.09 -6.50 8.24
N LEU A 24 2.22 -6.34 7.24
CA LEU A 24 2.19 -5.12 6.42
C LEU A 24 1.90 -3.88 7.26
N GLU A 25 0.95 -3.96 8.20
CA GLU A 25 0.58 -2.84 9.07
C GLU A 25 1.72 -2.42 10.00
N LYS A 26 2.54 -3.35 10.49
CA LYS A 26 3.76 -3.04 11.27
C LYS A 26 4.82 -2.30 10.46
N GLU A 27 5.00 -2.67 9.19
CA GLU A 27 6.01 -2.06 8.32
C GLU A 27 5.60 -0.68 7.78
N ILE A 28 4.30 -0.41 7.69
CA ILE A 28 3.79 0.85 7.14
C ILE A 28 4.00 1.98 8.15
N LYS A 29 5.03 2.79 7.89
CA LYS A 29 5.20 4.08 8.53
C LYS A 29 4.22 5.10 7.96
N ASP A 30 3.81 6.06 8.78
CA ASP A 30 3.04 7.18 8.25
C ASP A 30 3.95 8.14 7.49
N VAL A 31 3.63 8.36 6.23
CA VAL A 31 4.36 9.26 5.34
C VAL A 31 3.32 10.06 4.59
N ASP A 32 3.35 11.37 4.82
CA ASP A 32 2.45 12.30 4.18
C ASP A 32 3.10 12.90 2.93
N GLY A 33 2.68 12.40 1.76
CA GLY A 33 3.10 12.88 0.46
C GLY A 33 3.50 11.76 -0.51
N PHE A 34 4.10 12.15 -1.64
CA PHE A 34 4.64 11.24 -2.63
C PHE A 34 6.00 11.72 -3.15
N VAL A 35 6.81 10.77 -3.61
CA VAL A 35 8.11 11.06 -4.22
C VAL A 35 7.92 11.46 -5.68
N ARG A 36 8.54 12.57 -6.09
CA ARG A 36 8.70 12.96 -7.49
C ARG A 36 10.18 12.84 -7.87
N LYS A 37 10.42 12.15 -8.99
CA LYS A 37 11.75 12.02 -9.59
C LYS A 37 11.90 13.03 -10.72
N LYS A 38 13.00 13.77 -10.74
CA LYS A 38 13.38 14.69 -11.83
C LYS A 38 14.78 14.35 -12.33
N LYS A 39 14.97 14.24 -13.64
CA LYS A 39 16.28 14.02 -14.25
C LYS A 39 16.75 15.33 -14.89
N VAL A 40 17.94 15.81 -14.54
CA VAL A 40 18.55 17.03 -15.09
C VAL A 40 19.99 16.72 -15.44
N ASN A 41 20.39 16.92 -16.70
CA ASN A 41 21.74 16.66 -17.20
C ASN A 41 22.30 15.28 -16.77
N GLY A 42 21.46 14.23 -16.87
CA GLY A 42 21.84 12.87 -16.48
C GLY A 42 21.74 12.56 -14.98
N LYS A 43 21.70 13.57 -14.10
CA LYS A 43 21.57 13.41 -12.65
C LYS A 43 20.12 13.29 -12.22
N GLU A 44 19.86 12.44 -11.22
CA GLU A 44 18.52 12.20 -10.67
C GLU A 44 18.34 12.95 -9.35
N TYR A 45 17.21 13.63 -9.22
CA TYR A 45 16.81 14.38 -8.03
C TYR A 45 15.46 13.88 -7.56
N TYR A 46 15.32 13.70 -6.26
CA TYR A 46 14.11 13.21 -5.62
C TYR A 46 13.53 14.30 -4.73
N TYR A 47 12.21 14.49 -4.78
CA TYR A 47 11.50 15.50 -4.01
C TYR A 47 10.28 14.91 -3.32
N LEU A 48 10.06 15.27 -2.07
CA LEU A 48 8.80 15.02 -1.39
C LEU A 48 7.78 16.06 -1.85
N CYS A 49 6.64 15.60 -2.32
CA CYS A 49 5.58 16.43 -2.86
C CYS A 49 4.25 16.13 -2.17
N LYS A 50 3.39 17.14 -2.07
CA LYS A 50 1.98 16.96 -1.68
C LYS A 50 1.06 17.57 -2.72
N SER A 51 -0.11 16.97 -2.88
CA SER A 51 -1.19 17.55 -3.66
C SER A 51 -2.05 18.42 -2.75
N LYS A 52 -2.26 19.68 -3.13
CA LYS A 52 -3.15 20.62 -2.44
C LYS A 52 -4.24 21.06 -3.42
N ARG A 53 -5.47 21.17 -2.94
CA ARG A 53 -6.57 21.78 -3.72
C ARG A 53 -6.52 23.30 -3.53
N VAL A 54 -6.51 24.04 -4.64
CA VAL A 54 -6.54 25.50 -4.68
C VAL A 54 -7.65 25.89 -5.65
N GLY A 55 -8.80 26.28 -5.10
CA GLY A 55 -10.05 26.42 -5.86
C GLY A 55 -10.45 25.10 -6.53
N ASP A 56 -10.67 25.15 -7.84
CA ASP A 56 -11.05 23.99 -8.65
C ASP A 56 -9.86 23.17 -9.17
N LYS A 57 -8.63 23.57 -8.86
CA LYS A 57 -7.41 22.92 -9.36
C LYS A 57 -6.71 22.14 -8.25
N VAL A 58 -6.15 20.98 -8.62
CA VAL A 58 -5.22 20.23 -7.77
C VAL A 58 -3.80 20.60 -8.18
N VAL A 59 -3.05 21.23 -7.28
CA VAL A 59 -1.65 21.64 -7.50
C VAL A 59 -0.71 20.75 -6.71
N GLN A 60 0.45 20.46 -7.28
CA GLN A 60 1.50 19.69 -6.62
C GLN A 60 2.57 20.65 -6.07
N VAL A 61 2.78 20.62 -4.77
CA VAL A 61 3.76 21.46 -4.08
C VAL A 61 4.97 20.61 -3.73
N HIS A 62 6.16 21.09 -4.09
CA HIS A 62 7.42 20.50 -3.63
C HIS A 62 7.68 20.96 -2.19
N LEU A 63 7.80 20.03 -1.26
CA LEU A 63 8.06 20.32 0.14
C LEU A 63 9.54 20.42 0.43
N ARG A 64 10.30 19.39 0.06
CA ARG A 64 11.76 19.32 0.26
C ARG A 64 12.44 18.33 -0.69
N PRO A 65 13.74 18.51 -0.98
CA PRO A 65 14.54 17.44 -1.59
C PRO A 65 14.65 16.23 -0.66
N LEU A 66 14.87 15.07 -1.27
CA LEU A 66 15.08 13.78 -0.61
C LEU A 66 16.42 13.18 -1.04
N SER A 67 17.08 12.47 -0.13
CA SER A 67 18.14 11.53 -0.52
C SER A 67 17.54 10.37 -1.34
N LYS A 68 18.41 9.61 -2.03
CA LYS A 68 17.99 8.43 -2.78
C LYS A 68 17.43 7.35 -1.85
N GLU A 69 18.00 7.24 -0.66
CA GLU A 69 17.60 6.30 0.38
C GLU A 69 16.22 6.67 0.95
N GLU A 70 16.01 7.93 1.33
CA GLU A 70 14.70 8.41 1.80
C GLU A 70 13.62 8.21 0.73
N ALA A 71 13.93 8.52 -0.54
CA ALA A 71 13.01 8.32 -1.64
C ALA A 71 12.60 6.84 -1.80
N ARG A 72 13.57 5.91 -1.66
CA ARG A 72 13.31 4.47 -1.71
C ARG A 72 12.41 4.00 -0.55
N GLU A 73 12.66 4.48 0.66
CA GLU A 73 11.83 4.13 1.83
C GLU A 73 10.38 4.58 1.64
N ILE A 74 10.17 5.82 1.20
CA ILE A 74 8.82 6.36 0.97
C ILE A 74 8.12 5.59 -0.16
N MET A 75 8.84 5.25 -1.24
CA MET A 75 8.29 4.42 -2.30
C MET A 75 7.94 3.01 -1.82
N LYS A 76 8.77 2.40 -0.96
CA LYS A 76 8.49 1.11 -0.32
C LYS A 76 7.21 1.19 0.51
N VAL A 77 7.07 2.21 1.37
CA VAL A 77 5.85 2.42 2.17
C VAL A 77 4.62 2.57 1.28
N LYS A 78 4.70 3.30 0.17
CA LYS A 78 3.59 3.44 -0.78
C LYS A 78 3.20 2.10 -1.42
N GLN A 79 4.19 1.25 -1.72
CA GLN A 79 3.96 -0.10 -2.24
C GLN A 79 3.31 -1.00 -1.18
N LEU A 80 3.79 -0.98 0.06
CA LEU A 80 3.18 -1.72 1.17
C LEU A 80 1.72 -1.29 1.40
N LYS A 81 1.43 0.03 1.39
CA LYS A 81 0.05 0.55 1.47
C LYS A 81 -0.83 0.04 0.32
N ARG A 82 -0.27 -0.16 -0.89
CA ARG A 82 -1.01 -0.76 -2.01
C ARG A 82 -1.30 -2.24 -1.76
N GLN A 83 -0.29 -3.02 -1.35
CA GLN A 83 -0.46 -4.43 -1.01
C GLN A 83 -1.49 -4.62 0.10
N LEU A 84 -1.44 -3.79 1.15
CA LEU A 84 -2.42 -3.82 2.24
C LEU A 84 -3.86 -3.60 1.75
N ARG A 85 -4.07 -2.69 0.79
CA ARG A 85 -5.40 -2.50 0.19
C ARG A 85 -5.87 -3.74 -0.57
N GLU A 86 -4.98 -4.36 -1.35
CA GLU A 86 -5.29 -5.59 -2.09
C GLU A 86 -5.63 -6.74 -1.12
N VAL A 87 -4.86 -6.89 -0.04
CA VAL A 87 -5.12 -7.88 1.03
C VAL A 87 -6.47 -7.63 1.70
N ASN A 88 -6.80 -6.39 2.05
CA ASN A 88 -8.11 -6.05 2.65
C ASN A 88 -9.28 -6.37 1.72
N ILE A 89 -9.13 -6.15 0.40
CA ILE A 89 -10.17 -6.54 -0.58
C ILE A 89 -10.33 -8.06 -0.61
N ARG A 90 -9.23 -8.82 -0.62
CA ARG A 90 -9.25 -10.28 -0.61
C ARG A 90 -9.86 -10.84 0.68
N LEU A 91 -9.50 -10.29 1.85
CA LEU A 91 -10.09 -10.68 3.13
C LEU A 91 -11.60 -10.48 3.13
N LYS A 92 -12.08 -9.31 2.67
CA LYS A 92 -13.51 -9.03 2.54
C LYS A 92 -14.22 -10.01 1.59
N TYR A 93 -13.54 -10.44 0.53
CA TYR A 93 -14.07 -11.45 -0.38
C TYR A 93 -14.13 -12.84 0.28
N MET A 94 -13.09 -13.24 1.01
CA MET A 94 -13.07 -14.52 1.74
C MET A 94 -14.09 -14.58 2.87
N GLU A 95 -14.30 -13.49 3.61
CA GLU A 95 -15.36 -13.38 4.63
C GLU A 95 -16.75 -13.62 4.03
N ARG A 96 -16.97 -13.17 2.79
CA ARG A 96 -18.22 -13.46 2.08
C ARG A 96 -18.30 -14.92 1.70
N LEU A 97 -17.25 -15.51 1.14
CA LEU A 97 -17.23 -16.93 0.78
C LEU A 97 -17.49 -17.82 2.00
N LEU A 98 -16.79 -17.58 3.11
CA LEU A 98 -16.95 -18.34 4.35
C LEU A 98 -18.34 -18.21 4.97
N ARG A 99 -19.07 -17.11 4.71
CA ARG A 99 -20.46 -16.94 5.16
C ARG A 99 -21.44 -17.80 4.37
N TYR A 100 -21.11 -18.14 3.12
CA TYR A 100 -21.99 -18.87 2.20
C TYR A 100 -21.49 -20.28 1.85
N ALA A 101 -20.37 -20.71 2.45
CA ALA A 101 -19.79 -22.05 2.34
C ALA A 101 -20.30 -22.93 3.49
#